data_AF-A0AA91J9V8-F1
#
_entry.id   AF-A0AA91J9V8-F1
#
_cell.length_a   1.000
_cell.length_b   1.000
_cell.length_c   1.000
_cell.angle_alpha   90.00
_cell.angle_beta   90.00
_cell.angle_gamma   90.00
#
_symmetry.space_group_name_H-M   'P 1'
#
loop_
_entity.id
_entity.type
_entity.pdbx_description
1 polymer ?
#
loop_
_entity_poly.entity_id
_entity_poly.type
_entity_poly.pdbx_seq_one_letter_code
_entity_poly.pdbx_strand_id
1 'polypeptide(L)'
;MEEQKKREFSSYNGLDRVPMAGGVPLLLFIGLIGLSVLISLIAQIFFGIVGYLFAFFAVPLFGFVRMLVANDDKAIRLLFIELYFKFKYKKFSGFKDTLTFTPTRYLKNESSIESIFVDELDNSKRNTKV
;
A
#
# COMPACT_ATOMS: atom_id res chain seq x y z
N MET A 1 -35.51 -6.42 -29.38
CA MET A 1 -34.54 -5.74 -28.50
C MET A 1 -33.60 -6.83 -28.02
N GLU A 2 -32.45 -6.98 -28.66
CA GLU A 2 -31.51 -8.05 -28.29
C GLU A 2 -30.88 -7.73 -26.93
N GLU A 3 -31.02 -8.65 -25.97
CA GLU A 3 -30.34 -8.56 -24.68
C GLU A 3 -28.82 -8.57 -24.91
N GLN A 4 -28.17 -7.45 -24.63
CA GLN A 4 -26.71 -7.39 -24.64
C GLN A 4 -26.17 -8.32 -23.55
N LYS A 5 -25.72 -9.51 -23.95
CA LYS A 5 -25.04 -10.48 -23.10
C LYS A 5 -23.81 -9.79 -22.47
N LYS A 6 -23.89 -9.43 -21.18
CA LYS A 6 -22.76 -8.88 -20.43
C LYS A 6 -21.59 -9.86 -20.54
N ARG A 7 -20.44 -9.37 -21.03
CA ARG A 7 -19.21 -10.17 -21.03
C ARG A 7 -18.78 -10.37 -19.59
N GLU A 8 -18.91 -11.60 -19.09
CA GLU A 8 -18.32 -11.99 -17.82
C GLU A 8 -16.80 -12.05 -18.00
N PHE A 9 -16.12 -11.03 -17.52
CA PHE A 9 -14.68 -11.12 -17.32
C PHE A 9 -14.43 -11.92 -16.06
N SER A 10 -13.58 -12.95 -16.13
CA SER A 10 -13.07 -13.63 -14.94
C SER A 10 -12.42 -12.56 -14.07
N SER A 11 -13.11 -12.13 -13.01
CA SER A 11 -12.54 -11.16 -12.09
C SER A 11 -11.49 -11.92 -11.30
N TYR A 12 -10.23 -11.54 -11.48
CA TYR A 12 -9.12 -12.12 -10.75
C TYR A 12 -9.13 -11.65 -9.28
N ASN A 13 -10.24 -11.86 -8.57
CA ASN A 13 -10.44 -11.46 -7.17
C ASN A 13 -9.39 -12.08 -6.25
N GLY A 14 -8.80 -13.22 -6.65
CA GLY A 14 -7.69 -13.84 -5.95
C GLY A 14 -6.34 -13.11 -6.11
N LEU A 15 -6.12 -12.42 -7.23
CA LEU A 15 -4.91 -11.61 -7.47
C LEU A 15 -4.99 -10.23 -6.83
N ASP A 16 -6.19 -9.72 -6.54
CA ASP A 16 -6.37 -8.42 -5.87
C ASP A 16 -6.09 -8.48 -4.36
N ARG A 17 -6.17 -9.68 -3.78
CA ARG A 17 -5.87 -9.89 -2.35
C ARG A 17 -4.38 -9.93 -2.10
N VAL A 18 -3.95 -9.31 -1.00
CA VAL A 18 -2.56 -9.38 -0.57
C VAL A 18 -2.24 -10.82 -0.14
N PRO A 19 -1.17 -11.45 -0.68
CA PRO A 19 -0.79 -12.79 -0.25
C PRO A 19 -0.36 -12.76 1.22
N MET A 20 -0.99 -13.60 2.04
CA MET A 20 -0.73 -13.69 3.49
C MET A 20 -0.19 -15.06 3.87
N ALA A 21 0.77 -15.09 4.80
CA ALA A 21 1.28 -16.28 5.46
C ALA A 21 1.06 -16.13 6.97
N GLY A 22 0.34 -17.06 7.59
CA GLY A 22 0.10 -17.03 9.05
C GLY A 22 -0.67 -15.79 9.55
N GLY A 23 -1.44 -15.13 8.68
CA GLY A 23 -2.18 -13.90 9.00
C GLY A 23 -1.37 -12.61 8.86
N VAL A 24 -0.18 -12.67 8.24
CA VAL A 24 0.67 -11.52 7.95
C VAL A 24 0.98 -11.46 6.45
N PRO A 25 1.01 -10.28 5.80
CA PRO A 25 1.42 -10.16 4.40
C PRO A 25 2.80 -10.76 4.14
N LEU A 26 2.91 -11.53 3.06
CA LEU A 26 4.09 -12.36 2.76
C LEU A 26 5.39 -11.53 2.70
N LEU A 27 5.37 -10.36 2.08
CA LEU A 27 6.53 -9.48 1.98
C LEU A 27 7.02 -9.02 3.37
N LEU A 28 6.10 -8.72 4.28
CA LEU A 28 6.44 -8.33 5.65
C LEU A 28 6.93 -9.50 6.46
N PHE A 29 6.32 -10.68 6.29
CA PHE A 29 6.77 -11.89 6.95
C PHE A 29 8.23 -12.23 6.61
N ILE A 30 8.58 -12.20 5.32
CA ILE A 30 9.96 -12.41 4.86
C ILE A 30 10.88 -11.32 5.41
N GLY A 31 10.46 -10.06 5.36
CA GLY A 31 11.23 -8.94 5.92
C GLY A 31 11.50 -9.10 7.42
N LEU A 32 10.52 -9.53 8.20
CA LEU A 32 10.64 -9.75 9.65
C LEU A 32 11.64 -10.85 9.98
N ILE A 33 11.54 -11.99 9.28
CA ILE A 33 12.47 -13.11 9.49
C ILE A 33 13.88 -12.71 9.06
N GLY A 34 14.04 -12.11 7.88
CA GLY A 34 15.34 -11.69 7.37
C GLY A 34 16.02 -10.69 8.31
N LEU A 35 15.27 -9.68 8.78
CA LEU A 35 15.78 -8.66 9.69
C LEU A 35 16.09 -9.23 11.08
N SER A 36 15.29 -10.19 11.56
CA SER A 36 15.54 -10.94 12.79
C SER A 36 16.88 -11.70 12.74
N VAL A 37 17.12 -12.43 11.66
CA VAL A 37 18.36 -13.18 11.45
C VAL A 37 19.56 -12.23 11.38
N LEU A 38 19.44 -11.11 10.65
CA LEU A 38 20.50 -10.11 10.57
C LEU A 38 20.83 -9.50 11.94
N ILE A 39 19.81 -9.10 12.73
CA ILE A 39 20.02 -8.59 14.09
C ILE A 39 20.69 -9.65 14.96
N SER A 40 20.26 -10.91 14.86
CA SER A 40 20.83 -12.01 15.62
C SER A 40 22.30 -12.26 15.28
N LEU A 41 22.68 -12.20 14.00
CA LEU A 41 24.07 -12.34 13.55
C LEU A 41 24.94 -11.17 14.04
N ILE A 42 24.42 -9.94 13.98
CA ILE A 42 25.12 -8.77 14.52
C ILE A 42 25.29 -8.92 16.04
N ALA A 43 24.24 -9.30 16.75
CA ALA A 43 24.26 -9.51 18.19
C ALA A 43 25.23 -10.62 18.60
N GLN A 44 25.40 -11.66 17.77
CA GLN A 44 26.37 -12.72 18.01
C GLN A 44 27.80 -12.20 18.08
N ILE A 45 28.17 -11.19 17.28
CA ILE A 45 29.51 -10.60 17.31
C ILE A 45 29.81 -9.97 18.68
N PHE A 46 28.80 -9.38 19.33
CA PHE A 46 28.95 -8.69 20.62
C PHE A 46 28.72 -9.60 21.84
N PHE A 47 27.76 -10.53 21.75
CA PHE A 47 27.25 -11.32 22.88
C PHE A 47 27.49 -12.83 22.73
N GLY A 48 28.18 -13.28 21.67
CA GLY A 48 28.45 -14.68 21.40
C GLY A 48 27.16 -15.49 21.17
N ILE A 49 27.08 -16.68 21.77
CA ILE A 49 25.93 -17.60 21.63
C ILE A 49 24.60 -16.97 22.08
N VAL A 50 24.65 -16.04 23.05
CA VAL A 50 23.46 -15.33 23.56
C VAL A 50 22.86 -14.42 22.48
N GLY A 51 23.65 -14.02 21.48
CA GLY A 51 23.20 -13.24 20.33
C GLY A 51 22.06 -13.91 19.54
N TYR A 52 21.92 -15.23 19.59
CA TYR A 52 20.80 -15.93 18.94
C TYR A 52 19.45 -15.67 19.60
N LEU A 53 19.40 -15.28 20.88
CA LEU A 53 18.14 -14.91 21.53
C LEU A 53 17.52 -13.66 20.92
N PHE A 54 18.31 -12.79 20.29
CA PHE A 54 17.78 -11.60 19.63
C PHE A 54 16.90 -11.94 18.41
N ALA A 55 16.99 -13.17 17.87
CA ALA A 55 16.06 -13.62 16.85
C ALA A 55 14.60 -13.69 17.35
N PHE A 56 14.39 -13.83 18.68
CA PHE A 56 13.05 -13.81 19.26
C PHE A 56 12.41 -12.41 19.25
N PHE A 57 13.17 -11.35 18.98
CA PHE A 57 12.61 -10.00 18.86
C PHE A 57 11.55 -9.88 17.76
N ALA A 58 11.61 -10.73 16.73
CA ALA A 58 10.58 -10.76 15.69
C ALA A 58 9.23 -11.34 16.15
N VAL A 59 9.18 -12.10 17.24
CA VAL A 59 7.94 -12.71 17.75
C VAL A 59 6.91 -11.66 18.19
N PRO A 60 7.22 -10.71 19.09
CA PRO A 60 6.26 -9.67 19.46
C PRO A 60 5.88 -8.78 18.26
N LEU A 61 6.82 -8.52 17.35
CA LEU A 61 6.53 -7.74 16.15
C LEU A 61 5.57 -8.46 15.21
N PHE A 62 5.75 -9.78 15.02
CA PHE A 62 4.85 -10.61 14.26
C PHE A 62 3.44 -10.62 14.87
N GLY A 63 3.34 -10.75 16.20
CA GLY A 63 2.07 -10.67 16.92
C GLY A 63 1.36 -9.33 16.71
N PHE A 64 2.11 -8.23 16.77
CA PHE A 64 1.59 -6.88 16.51
C PHE A 64 1.05 -6.73 15.08
N VAL A 65 1.81 -7.18 14.08
CA VAL A 65 1.39 -7.10 12.67
C VAL A 65 0.14 -7.95 12.43
N ARG A 66 0.09 -9.15 13.02
CA ARG A 66 -1.09 -10.03 12.92
C ARG A 66 -2.33 -9.38 13.55
N MET A 67 -2.19 -8.68 14.67
CA MET A 67 -3.29 -7.95 15.31
C MET A 67 -3.83 -6.82 14.43
N LEU A 68 -2.94 -6.09 13.74
CA LEU A 68 -3.34 -5.02 12.81
C LEU A 68 -4.10 -5.53 11.59
N VAL A 69 -3.67 -6.66 11.03
CA VAL A 69 -4.23 -7.23 9.80
C VAL A 69 -5.51 -8.05 10.06
N ALA A 70 -5.78 -8.42 11.32
CA ALA A 70 -6.94 -9.25 11.68
C ALA A 70 -8.28 -8.65 11.23
N ASN A 71 -8.40 -7.33 11.17
CA ASN A 71 -9.63 -6.62 10.80
C ASN A 71 -9.67 -6.20 9.32
N ASP A 72 -8.52 -5.92 8.69
CA ASP A 72 -8.43 -5.41 7.32
C ASP A 72 -7.08 -5.80 6.69
N ASP A 73 -7.14 -6.46 5.51
CA ASP A 73 -5.96 -6.91 4.77
C ASP A 73 -5.11 -5.76 4.21
N LYS A 74 -5.71 -4.58 4.09
CA LYS A 74 -5.08 -3.34 3.60
C LYS A 74 -4.68 -2.39 4.73
N ALA A 75 -4.91 -2.75 6.00
CA ALA A 75 -4.61 -1.92 7.17
C ALA A 75 -3.17 -1.40 7.19
N ILE A 76 -2.21 -2.26 6.82
CA ILE A 76 -0.78 -1.88 6.82
C ILE A 76 -0.49 -0.83 5.77
N ARG A 77 -1.08 -0.94 4.58
CA ARG A 77 -0.91 0.04 3.51
C ARG A 77 -1.46 1.40 3.93
N LEU A 78 -2.61 1.41 4.61
CA LEU A 78 -3.19 2.63 5.17
C LEU A 78 -2.29 3.25 6.23
N LEU A 79 -1.75 2.44 7.16
CA LEU A 79 -0.80 2.90 8.18
C LEU A 79 0.46 3.54 7.57
N PHE A 80 1.03 2.94 6.52
CA PHE A 80 2.18 3.52 5.83
C PHE A 80 1.86 4.88 5.21
N ILE A 81 0.69 5.02 4.59
CA ILE A 81 0.24 6.29 4.00
C ILE A 81 0.08 7.35 5.08
N GLU A 82 -0.60 7.02 6.18
CA GLU A 82 -0.78 7.93 7.30
C GLU A 82 0.57 8.38 7.88
N LEU A 83 1.49 7.45 8.09
CA LEU A 83 2.81 7.72 8.62
C LEU A 83 3.65 8.58 7.65
N TYR A 84 3.61 8.28 6.35
CA TYR A 84 4.28 9.06 5.31
C TYR A 84 3.81 10.51 5.33
N PHE A 85 2.49 10.73 5.38
CA PHE A 85 1.94 12.08 5.44
C PHE A 85 2.31 12.77 6.75
N LYS A 86 2.19 12.11 7.92
CA LYS A 86 2.61 12.68 9.21
C LYS A 86 4.06 13.18 9.20
N PHE A 87 4.99 12.41 8.64
CA PHE A 87 6.38 12.83 8.51
C PHE A 87 6.58 13.99 7.53
N LYS A 88 5.88 13.96 6.39
CA LYS A 88 5.93 15.03 5.39
C LYS A 88 5.40 16.34 5.95
N TYR A 89 4.31 16.31 6.73
CA TYR A 89 3.74 17.47 7.40
C TYR A 89 4.68 18.04 8.46
N LYS A 90 5.34 17.19 9.27
CA LYS A 90 6.32 17.66 10.27
C LYS A 90 7.47 18.48 9.66
N LYS A 91 7.77 18.27 8.37
CA LYS A 91 8.79 19.00 7.61
C LYS A 91 8.26 20.27 6.92
N PHE A 92 6.94 20.45 6.81
CA PHE A 92 6.32 21.51 6.03
C PHE A 92 5.78 22.63 6.93
N SER A 93 6.53 23.74 7.08
CA SER A 93 6.13 24.87 7.93
C SER A 93 5.17 25.88 7.26
N GLY A 94 4.64 25.57 6.07
CA GLY A 94 3.97 26.53 5.19
C GLY A 94 2.51 26.81 5.52
N PHE A 95 1.83 25.95 6.28
CA PHE A 95 0.45 26.13 6.72
C PHE A 95 0.35 25.69 8.18
N LYS A 96 0.18 26.65 9.09
CA LYS A 96 0.07 26.47 10.55
C LYS A 96 -0.85 25.29 10.91
N ASP A 97 -0.27 24.12 11.16
CA ASP A 97 -0.82 22.94 11.85
C ASP A 97 -2.26 22.50 11.49
N THR A 98 -2.82 22.96 10.37
CA THR A 98 -4.21 22.69 9.98
C THR A 98 -4.21 21.74 8.79
N LEU A 99 -4.99 20.66 8.91
CA LEU A 99 -5.28 19.66 7.87
C LEU A 99 -6.13 20.27 6.74
N THR A 100 -5.63 21.31 6.08
CA THR A 100 -6.24 21.76 4.84
C THR A 100 -5.73 20.85 3.75
N PHE A 101 -6.56 19.87 3.37
CA PHE A 101 -6.46 19.17 2.09
C PHE A 101 -6.69 20.22 1.00
N THR A 102 -5.66 21.04 0.72
CA THR A 102 -5.69 21.87 -0.48
C THR A 102 -5.68 20.87 -1.62
N PRO A 103 -6.69 20.84 -2.50
CA PRO A 103 -6.62 20.00 -3.67
C PRO A 103 -5.32 20.38 -4.36
N THR A 104 -4.37 19.46 -4.41
CA THR A 104 -3.11 19.64 -5.14
C THR A 104 -3.51 20.11 -6.51
N ARG A 105 -3.28 21.41 -6.77
CA ARG A 105 -3.69 22.17 -7.96
C ARG A 105 -4.46 21.29 -8.95
N TYR A 106 -5.80 21.34 -8.92
CA TYR A 106 -6.58 21.05 -10.12
C TYR A 106 -5.84 21.76 -11.26
N LEU A 107 -5.35 21.03 -12.27
CA LEU A 107 -4.43 21.48 -13.34
C LEU A 107 -2.91 21.21 -13.16
N LYS A 108 -2.43 20.46 -12.17
CA LYS A 108 -0.98 20.11 -12.15
C LYS A 108 -0.55 19.26 -13.35
N ASN A 109 -1.48 18.55 -13.98
CA ASN A 109 -1.23 17.69 -15.13
C ASN A 109 -2.25 17.99 -16.24
N GLU A 110 -2.23 19.22 -16.76
CA GLU A 110 -3.12 19.68 -17.83
C GLU A 110 -3.14 18.70 -19.01
N SER A 111 -1.96 18.14 -19.34
CA SER A 111 -1.80 17.15 -20.42
C SER A 111 -2.60 15.86 -20.23
N SER A 112 -2.79 15.38 -18.98
CA SER A 112 -3.58 14.17 -18.72
C SER A 112 -5.08 14.42 -18.77
N ILE A 113 -5.53 15.63 -18.41
CA ILE A 113 -6.95 16.01 -18.53
C ILE A 113 -7.29 16.23 -20.00
N GLU A 114 -6.38 16.86 -20.75
CA GLU A 114 -6.53 17.08 -22.19
C GLU A 114 -6.66 15.75 -22.95
N SER A 115 -5.83 14.74 -22.63
CA SER A 115 -5.93 13.43 -23.27
C SER A 115 -7.25 12.71 -22.98
N ILE A 116 -7.74 12.78 -21.73
CA ILE A 116 -9.02 12.16 -21.34
C ILE A 116 -10.18 12.85 -22.07
N PHE A 117 -10.16 14.18 -22.15
CA PHE A 117 -11.20 14.95 -22.82
C PHE A 117 -11.21 14.72 -24.34
N VAL A 118 -10.03 14.61 -24.95
CA VAL A 118 -9.87 14.28 -26.38
C VAL A 118 -10.40 12.88 -26.67
N ASP A 119 -10.08 11.88 -25.84
CA ASP A 119 -10.59 10.51 -25.98
C ASP A 119 -12.12 10.45 -25.85
N GLU A 120 -12.70 11.25 -24.95
CA GLU A 120 -14.14 11.29 -24.72
C GLU A 120 -14.90 12.00 -25.87
N LEU A 121 -14.32 13.06 -26.42
CA LEU A 121 -14.82 13.71 -27.64
C LEU A 121 -14.75 12.80 -28.86
N ASP A 122 -13.67 12.03 -29.01
CA ASP A 122 -13.53 11.07 -30.11
C ASP A 122 -14.55 9.92 -29.99
N ASN A 123 -14.77 9.42 -28.77
CA ASN A 123 -15.76 8.37 -28.51
C ASN A 123 -17.21 8.85 -28.76
N SER A 124 -17.51 10.11 -28.44
CA SER A 124 -18.82 10.74 -28.74
C SER A 124 -19.06 10.88 -30.26
N LYS A 125 -18.04 11.29 -31.02
CA LYS A 125 -18.10 11.38 -32.49
C LYS A 125 -18.28 10.02 -33.16
N ARG A 126 -17.73 8.96 -32.58
CA ARG A 126 -17.93 7.58 -33.06
C ARG A 126 -19.35 7.09 -32.81
N ASN A 127 -19.97 7.46 -31.68
CA ASN A 127 -21.36 7.07 -31.36
C ASN A 127 -22.42 7.85 -32.15
N THR A 128 -22.11 9.03 -32.67
CA THR A 128 -23.04 9.85 -33.46
C THR A 128 -22.97 9.61 -34.97
N LYS A 129 -22.04 8.78 -35.45
CA LYS A 129 -21.90 8.36 -36.86
C LYS A 129 -22.57 7.01 -37.15
N VAL A 130 -23.72 6.73 -36.53
CA VAL A 130 -24.61 5.59 -36.85
C VAL A 130 -25.91 6.11 -37.43
#